data_AF-A0A0C9ZQA1-F1
#
_entry.id   AF-A0A0C9ZQA1-F1
#
_cell.length_a   1.000
_cell.length_b   1.000
_cell.length_c   1.000
_cell.angle_alpha   90.00
_cell.angle_beta   90.00
_cell.angle_gamma   90.00
#
_symmetry.space_group_name_H-M   'P 1'
#
loop_
_entity.id
_entity.type
_entity.pdbx_description
1 polymer ?
#
loop_
_entity_poly.entity_id
_entity_poly.type
_entity_poly.pdbx_seq_one_letter_code
_entity_poly.pdbx_strand_id
1 'polypeptide(L)' 'KFPSNVSCMKHQVARHYEDMLQCAIPAFEGLFPAEHDSVIRILLFCMAKWHALAKMCLHSDDTLILLDRSL' A
#
# COMPACT_ATOMS: atom_id res chain seq x y z
N LYS A 1 2.07 -13.67 10.62
CA LYS A 1 2.30 -12.91 11.88
C LYS A 1 3.41 -11.91 11.60
N PHE A 2 3.19 -10.63 11.88
CA PHE A 2 4.25 -9.63 11.71
C PHE A 2 5.45 -9.98 12.61
N PRO A 3 6.69 -9.74 12.15
CA PRO A 3 7.86 -9.86 13.00
C PRO A 3 7.85 -8.80 14.08
N SER A 4 8.65 -9.03 15.13
CA SER A 4 8.78 -8.13 16.28
C SER A 4 9.16 -6.70 15.89
N ASN A 5 9.92 -6.55 14.80
CA ASN A 5 10.26 -5.25 14.24
C ASN A 5 10.04 -5.24 12.72
N VAL A 6 8.94 -4.61 12.32
CA VAL A 6 8.55 -4.46 10.91
C VAL A 6 9.47 -3.47 10.18
N SER A 7 9.93 -2.41 10.85
CA SER A 7 10.82 -1.39 10.26
C SER A 7 12.22 -1.92 9.89
N CYS A 8 12.69 -3.00 10.52
CA CYS A 8 14.00 -3.61 10.25
C CYS A 8 13.95 -4.79 9.25
N MET A 9 12.82 -5.04 8.58
CA MET A 9 12.71 -6.15 7.63
C MET A 9 13.43 -5.85 6.32
N LYS A 10 14.35 -6.75 5.90
CA LYS A 10 15.15 -6.61 4.66
C LYS A 10 14.75 -7.55 3.53
N HIS A 11 14.21 -8.73 3.86
CA HIS A 11 13.76 -9.72 2.88
C HIS A 11 12.29 -10.04 3.12
N GLN A 12 11.48 -9.81 2.10
CA GLN A 12 10.05 -10.10 2.16
C GLN A 12 9.64 -10.92 0.95
N VAL A 13 8.85 -11.95 1.22
CA VAL A 13 7.96 -12.50 0.19
C VAL A 13 6.88 -11.45 -0.09
N ALA A 14 6.44 -11.33 -1.34
CA ALA A 14 5.48 -10.32 -1.80
C ALA A 14 4.23 -10.19 -0.88
N ARG A 15 3.80 -11.29 -0.27
CA ARG A 15 2.67 -11.32 0.67
C ARG A 15 2.88 -10.47 1.94
N HIS A 16 4.09 -10.43 2.51
CA HIS A 16 4.34 -9.59 3.70
C HIS A 16 4.30 -8.11 3.35
N TYR A 17 4.71 -7.74 2.14
CA TYR A 17 4.63 -6.36 1.67
C TYR A 17 3.17 -5.90 1.56
N GLU A 18 2.30 -6.75 1.03
CA GLU A 18 0.87 -6.52 0.97
C GLU A 18 0.22 -6.37 2.35
N ASP A 19 0.49 -7.30 3.27
CA ASP A 19 -0.05 -7.26 4.63
C ASP A 19 0.35 -5.96 5.35
N MET A 20 1.59 -5.49 5.15
CA MET A 20 2.04 -4.21 5.70
C MET A 20 1.32 -3.02 5.07
N LEU A 21 1.16 -3.00 3.74
CA LEU A 21 0.48 -1.92 3.03
C LEU A 21 -0.97 -1.76 3.48
N GLN A 22 -1.68 -2.87 3.69
CA GLN A 22 -3.06 -2.86 4.19
C GLN A 22 -3.17 -2.28 5.60
N CYS A 23 -2.16 -2.52 6.46
CA CYS A 23 -2.14 -1.99 7.82
C CYS A 23 -1.48 -0.61 7.97
N ALA A 24 -0.78 -0.12 6.93
CA ALA A 24 0.01 1.10 7.01
C ALA A 24 -0.85 2.37 7.14
N ILE A 25 -1.97 2.46 6.41
CA ILE A 25 -2.81 3.67 6.39
C ILE A 25 -3.26 4.10 7.81
N PRO A 26 -3.90 3.24 8.63
CA PRO A 26 -4.26 3.61 10.00
C PRO A 26 -3.04 3.75 10.93
N ALA A 27 -1.95 3.03 10.68
CA ALA A 27 -0.73 3.12 11.50
C ALA A 27 0.01 4.46 11.33
N PHE A 28 -0.21 5.14 10.20
CA PHE A 28 0.42 6.41 9.86
C PHE A 28 -0.47 7.62 10.15
N GLU A 29 -1.70 7.42 10.66
CA GLU A 29 -2.61 8.52 10.99
C GLU A 29 -2.14 9.30 12.22
N GLY A 30 -1.90 10.61 12.05
CA GLY A 30 -1.41 11.49 13.09
C GLY A 30 0.06 11.26 13.45
N LEU A 31 0.79 10.46 12.65
CA LEU A 31 2.19 10.16 12.90
C LEU A 31 3.11 11.32 12.48
N PHE A 32 2.68 12.11 11.50
CA PHE A 32 3.45 13.23 10.94
C PHE A 32 2.80 14.58 11.26
N PRO A 33 3.54 15.69 11.12
CA PRO A 33 2.96 17.03 11.15
C PRO A 33 1.82 17.14 10.13
N ALA A 34 0.83 17.98 10.42
CA ALA A 34 -0.40 18.11 9.62
C ALA A 34 -0.13 18.40 8.12
N GLU A 35 0.99 19.07 7.81
CA GLU A 35 1.43 19.36 6.44
C GLU A 35 1.74 18.10 5.62
N HIS A 36 2.17 17.02 6.26
CA HIS A 36 2.62 15.79 5.59
C HIS A 36 1.72 14.58 5.88
N ASP A 37 0.99 14.58 6.99
CA ASP A 37 0.17 13.45 7.42
C ASP A 37 -0.89 13.06 6.39
N SER A 38 -1.57 14.05 5.80
CA SER A 38 -2.56 13.82 4.74
C SER A 38 -1.93 13.28 3.46
N VAL A 39 -0.80 13.87 3.03
CA VAL A 39 -0.09 13.48 1.81
C VAL A 39 0.44 12.06 1.91
N ILE A 40 1.02 11.70 3.05
CA ILE A 40 1.57 10.36 3.29
C ILE A 40 0.45 9.31 3.31
N ARG A 41 -0.68 9.60 3.95
CA ARG A 41 -1.84 8.69 3.93
C ARG A 41 -2.42 8.52 2.52
N ILE A 42 -2.49 9.58 1.72
CA ILE A 42 -2.91 9.51 0.31
C ILE A 42 -1.92 8.65 -0.49
N LEU A 43 -0.61 8.84 -0.28
CA LEU A 43 0.41 8.04 -0.96
C LEU A 43 0.28 6.55 -0.64
N LEU A 44 0.09 6.20 0.63
CA LEU A 44 -0.13 4.82 1.06
C LEU A 44 -1.40 4.22 0.45
N PHE A 45 -2.48 5.00 0.36
CA PHE A 45 -3.70 4.60 -0.33
C PHE A 45 -3.47 4.35 -1.82
N CYS A 46 -2.77 5.24 -2.52
CA CYS A 46 -2.45 5.09 -3.94
C CYS A 46 -1.63 3.81 -4.19
N MET A 47 -0.61 3.56 -3.37
CA MET A 47 0.20 2.34 -3.46
C MET A 47 -0.63 1.08 -3.19
N ALA A 48 -1.50 1.10 -2.18
CA ALA A 48 -2.38 -0.04 -1.88
C ALA A 48 -3.36 -0.32 -3.04
N LYS A 49 -3.94 0.73 -3.63
CA LYS A 49 -4.83 0.63 -4.79
C LYS A 49 -4.10 0.03 -5.99
N TRP A 50 -2.92 0.57 -6.33
CA TRP A 50 -2.13 0.08 -7.45
C TRP A 50 -1.74 -1.39 -7.24
N HIS A 51 -1.24 -1.74 -6.06
CA HIS A 51 -0.83 -3.11 -5.75
C HIS A 51 -2.01 -4.09 -5.81
N ALA A 52 -3.18 -3.70 -5.30
CA ALA A 52 -4.39 -4.52 -5.39
C ALA A 52 -4.80 -4.77 -6.85
N LEU A 53 -4.80 -3.74 -7.69
CA LEU A 53 -5.13 -3.86 -9.12
C LEU A 53 -4.11 -4.70 -9.89
N ALA A 54 -2.81 -4.51 -9.63
CA ALA A 54 -1.75 -5.28 -10.26
C ALA A 54 -1.78 -6.77 -9.85
N LYS A 55 -2.20 -7.07 -8.63
CA LYS A 55 -2.28 -8.44 -8.10
C LYS A 55 -3.53 -9.19 -8.58
N MET A 56 -4.59 -8.50 -9.03
CA MET A 56 -5.81 -9.14 -9.50
C MET A 56 -5.53 -10.07 -10.70
N CYS A 57 -5.61 -11.39 -10.51
CA CYS A 57 -5.41 -12.38 -11.59
C CYS A 57 -6.58 -12.48 -12.58
N LEU A 58 -7.58 -11.59 -12.50
CA LEU A 58 -8.78 -11.54 -13.35
C LEU A 58 -8.95 -10.12 -13.90
N HIS A 59 -8.00 -9.73 -14.73
CA HIS A 59 -8.04 -8.44 -15.41
C HIS A 59 -9.22 -8.41 -16.39
N SER A 60 -10.17 -7.52 -16.13
CA SER A 60 -11.10 -7.02 -17.15
C SER A 60 -10.54 -5.74 -17.75
N ASP A 61 -10.98 -5.34 -18.94
CA ASP A 61 -10.54 -4.10 -19.60
C ASP A 61 -10.64 -2.88 -18.67
N ASP A 62 -11.73 -2.78 -17.91
CA ASP A 62 -11.95 -1.71 -16.92
C ASP A 62 -10.86 -1.68 -15.83
N THR A 63 -10.45 -2.85 -15.32
CA THR A 63 -9.42 -2.94 -14.28
C THR A 63 -8.03 -2.61 -14.82
N LEU A 64 -7.76 -2.90 -16.09
CA LEU A 64 -6.51 -2.54 -16.76
C LEU A 64 -6.43 -1.04 -16.99
N ILE A 65 -7.52 -0.41 -17.44
CA ILE A 65 -7.62 1.05 -17.57
C ILE A 65 -7.43 1.73 -16.21
N LEU A 66 -8.03 1.18 -15.15
CA LEU A 66 -7.87 1.71 -13.81
C LEU A 66 -6.43 1.57 -13.29
N LEU A 67 -5.75 0.47 -13.60
CA LEU A 67 -4.35 0.26 -13.26
C LEU A 67 -3.44 1.29 -13.96
N ASP A 68 -3.64 1.51 -15.26
CA ASP A 68 -2.89 2.49 -16.07
C ASP A 68 -3.06 3.92 -15.53
N ARG A 69 -4.28 4.30 -15.16
CA ARG A 69 -4.60 5.61 -14.54
C ARG A 69 -4.12 5.76 -13.09
N SER A 70 -3.63 4.68 -12.48
CA SER A 70 -3.13 4.69 -11.10
C SER A 70 -1.61 4.92 -11.00
N LEU A 71 -0.92 4.98 -12.14
CA LEU A 71 0.47 5.41 -12.33
C LEU A 71 0.54 6.90 -12.66
#